data_AF-A0A5B8UD36-F1
#
_entry.id   AF-A0A5B8UD36-F1
#
_cell.length_a   1.000
_cell.length_b   1.000
_cell.length_c   1.000
_cell.angle_alpha   90.00
_cell.angle_beta   90.00
_cell.angle_gamma   90.00
#
_symmetry.space_group_name_H-M   'P 1'
#
loop_
_entity.id
_entity.type
_entity.pdbx_description
1 polymer ?
#
loop_
_entity_poly.entity_id
_entity_poly.type
_entity_poly.pdbx_seq_one_letter_code
_entity_poly.pdbx_strand_id
1 'polypeptide(L)'
;MKKTTILGLLILIFFSSCKKNSTLDFATSDAAKPAVPVTVSNLYAMTNGVPTVQTSLSGGGVISITLQIPAGSGRTIKQITKVALASNTTSYTVVQNSTAAYNATPINGSGTSVTFTTSLAEFTAKTGIAVTTSGTATSFLSRYFYFLITLDNGEQVIAVPVRVYVNA
;
A
#
# COMPACT_ATOMS: atom_id res chain seq x y z
N MET A 1 12.26 -8.24 -75.61
CA MET A 1 11.37 -7.58 -74.63
C MET A 1 11.06 -8.58 -73.52
N LYS A 2 11.68 -8.42 -72.34
CA LYS A 2 11.52 -9.32 -71.18
C LYS A 2 10.41 -8.78 -70.29
N LYS A 3 9.37 -9.57 -70.03
CA LYS A 3 8.24 -9.23 -69.16
C LYS A 3 8.54 -9.73 -67.74
N THR A 4 8.69 -8.81 -66.80
CA THR A 4 8.87 -9.11 -65.37
C THR A 4 7.51 -9.08 -64.69
N THR A 5 7.01 -10.23 -64.23
CA THR A 5 5.76 -10.33 -63.48
C THR A 5 6.06 -10.33 -61.99
N ILE A 6 5.56 -9.31 -61.30
CA ILE A 6 5.52 -9.15 -59.83
C ILE A 6 4.28 -9.90 -59.31
N LEU A 7 4.47 -10.86 -58.41
CA LEU A 7 3.43 -11.49 -57.57
C LEU A 7 4.17 -12.33 -56.50
N GLY A 8 3.96 -12.28 -55.20
CA GLY A 8 3.01 -11.60 -54.33
C GLY A 8 3.50 -11.89 -52.90
N LEU A 9 3.44 -10.87 -52.05
CA LEU A 9 3.91 -10.83 -50.66
C LEU A 9 2.99 -11.66 -49.76
N LEU A 10 3.50 -12.74 -49.15
CA LEU A 10 2.78 -13.54 -48.16
C LEU A 10 3.29 -13.22 -46.74
N ILE A 11 2.51 -12.42 -46.02
CA ILE A 11 2.74 -12.05 -44.62
C ILE A 11 2.09 -13.12 -43.73
N LEU A 12 2.90 -13.82 -42.93
CA LEU A 12 2.46 -14.74 -41.88
C LEU A 12 2.58 -14.04 -40.51
N ILE A 13 1.45 -13.62 -39.96
CA ILE A 13 1.36 -13.01 -38.63
C ILE A 13 1.06 -14.12 -37.62
N PHE A 14 2.08 -14.57 -36.88
CA PHE A 14 1.90 -15.44 -35.72
C PHE A 14 1.54 -14.59 -34.51
N PHE A 15 0.26 -14.53 -34.15
CA PHE A 15 -0.16 -14.05 -32.82
C PHE A 15 0.20 -15.11 -31.78
N SER A 16 1.41 -15.01 -31.20
CA SER A 16 1.70 -15.65 -29.92
C SER A 16 0.83 -14.98 -28.85
N SER A 17 -0.25 -15.64 -28.47
CA SER A 17 -1.05 -15.32 -27.29
C SER A 17 -0.20 -15.61 -26.06
N CYS A 18 0.59 -14.62 -25.63
CA CYS A 18 1.17 -14.60 -24.31
C CYS A 18 0.02 -14.57 -23.30
N LYS A 19 -0.26 -15.72 -22.68
CA LYS A 19 -1.05 -15.76 -21.45
C LYS A 19 -0.37 -14.84 -20.45
N LYS A 20 -0.96 -13.68 -20.17
CA LYS A 20 -0.47 -12.77 -19.13
C LYS A 20 -0.63 -13.50 -17.81
N ASN A 21 0.50 -13.94 -17.26
CA ASN A 21 0.60 -14.56 -15.96
C ASN A 21 0.00 -13.60 -14.92
N SER A 22 -0.99 -14.08 -14.17
CA SER A 22 -1.74 -13.32 -13.18
C SER A 22 -0.94 -13.19 -11.88
N THR A 23 0.24 -12.60 -11.98
CA THR A 23 1.06 -12.23 -10.83
C THR A 23 1.32 -10.74 -10.94
N LEU A 24 0.28 -9.97 -10.62
CA LEU A 24 0.28 -8.58 -10.16
C LEU A 24 1.62 -7.85 -10.34
N ASP A 25 1.91 -7.49 -11.59
CA ASP A 25 3.11 -6.77 -11.99
C ASP A 25 2.82 -5.27 -11.89
N PHE A 26 2.97 -4.74 -10.67
CA PHE A 26 2.80 -3.32 -10.39
C PHE A 26 4.11 -2.57 -10.68
N ALA A 27 4.44 -2.43 -11.96
CA ALA A 27 5.44 -1.48 -12.43
C ALA A 27 4.94 -0.80 -13.72
N THR A 28 4.63 0.49 -13.61
CA THR A 28 4.66 1.50 -14.69
C THR A 28 3.74 1.33 -15.91
N SER A 29 2.52 0.79 -15.76
CA SER A 29 1.46 1.01 -16.74
C SER A 29 0.11 1.15 -16.04
N ASP A 30 -0.78 2.03 -16.53
CA ASP A 30 -2.12 2.29 -15.95
C ASP A 30 -3.00 1.03 -15.78
N ALA A 31 -2.58 -0.12 -16.32
CA ALA A 31 -3.19 -1.44 -16.12
C ALA A 31 -3.00 -2.01 -14.70
N ALA A 32 -2.14 -1.41 -13.88
CA ALA A 32 -1.83 -1.87 -12.53
C ALA A 32 -2.22 -0.80 -11.49
N LYS A 33 -3.38 -0.15 -11.64
CA LYS A 33 -3.98 0.60 -10.53
C LYS A 33 -5.09 -0.27 -9.95
N PRO A 34 -5.17 -0.45 -8.62
CA PRO A 34 -6.28 -1.18 -8.03
C PRO A 34 -7.59 -0.51 -8.46
N ALA A 35 -8.59 -1.31 -8.84
CA ALA A 35 -9.88 -0.80 -9.31
C ALA A 35 -10.55 0.10 -8.27
N VAL A 36 -10.30 -0.18 -6.99
CA VAL A 36 -10.69 0.67 -5.86
C VAL A 36 -9.43 1.27 -5.24
N PRO A 37 -9.16 2.57 -5.41
CA PRO A 37 -8.03 3.22 -4.77
C PRO A 37 -8.28 3.35 -3.26
N VAL A 38 -7.25 3.09 -2.47
CA VAL A 38 -7.24 3.29 -1.02
C VAL A 38 -6.44 4.54 -0.69
N THR A 39 -7.00 5.41 0.14
CA THR A 39 -6.40 6.67 0.59
C THR A 39 -6.30 6.73 2.11
N VAL A 40 -5.53 7.69 2.63
CA VAL A 40 -5.43 7.96 4.08
C VAL A 40 -6.29 9.19 4.39
N SER A 41 -7.30 9.03 5.24
CA SER A 41 -8.27 10.12 5.50
C SER A 41 -7.84 11.05 6.64
N ASN A 42 -7.08 10.55 7.62
CA ASN A 42 -6.50 11.35 8.69
C ASN A 42 -5.10 11.89 8.31
N LEU A 43 -5.00 12.43 7.10
CA LEU A 43 -3.75 12.92 6.53
C LEU A 43 -3.25 14.16 7.28
N TYR A 44 -2.02 14.10 7.76
CA TYR A 44 -1.30 15.27 8.29
C TYR A 44 -0.59 16.03 7.16
N ALA A 45 0.17 15.31 6.31
CA ALA A 45 0.90 15.91 5.20
C ALA A 45 1.25 14.87 4.11
N MET A 46 1.63 15.34 2.92
CA MET A 46 2.30 14.53 1.91
C MET A 46 3.81 14.79 1.95
N THR A 47 4.57 13.90 2.60
CA THR A 47 6.02 14.04 2.72
C THR A 47 6.71 13.28 1.60
N ASN A 48 7.36 13.97 0.66
CA ASN A 48 7.99 13.36 -0.52
C ASN A 48 7.03 12.45 -1.32
N GLY A 49 5.77 12.87 -1.47
CA GLY A 49 4.74 12.11 -2.17
C GLY A 49 4.16 10.93 -1.38
N VAL A 50 4.51 10.77 -0.10
CA VAL A 50 4.00 9.71 0.79
C VAL A 50 3.01 10.29 1.81
N PRO A 51 1.80 9.71 1.95
CA PRO A 51 0.87 10.16 2.97
C PRO A 51 1.47 9.96 4.36
N THR A 52 1.40 11.01 5.16
CA THR A 52 1.96 11.08 6.50
C THR A 52 0.84 11.32 7.50
N VAL A 53 0.81 10.54 8.58
CA VAL A 53 -0.02 10.80 9.76
C VAL A 53 0.85 11.31 10.90
N GLN A 54 0.22 11.94 11.90
CA GLN A 54 0.92 12.47 13.06
C GLN A 54 0.58 11.69 14.33
N THR A 55 1.56 11.55 15.23
CA THR A 55 1.41 11.11 16.61
C THR A 55 2.26 11.98 17.53
N SER A 56 1.89 12.08 18.80
CA SER A 56 2.60 12.87 19.81
C SER A 56 3.17 11.98 20.90
N LEU A 57 4.43 12.21 21.26
CA LEU A 57 5.07 11.54 22.38
C LEU A 57 4.43 11.95 23.71
N SER A 58 4.29 13.25 23.96
CA SER A 58 3.60 13.79 25.16
C SER A 58 2.12 13.38 25.23
N GLY A 59 1.48 13.15 24.09
CA GLY A 59 0.11 12.64 23.98
C GLY A 59 -0.04 11.12 24.19
N GLY A 60 0.99 10.42 24.68
CA GLY A 60 0.94 8.98 24.94
C GLY A 60 1.34 8.08 23.77
N GLY A 61 1.79 8.66 22.64
CA GLY A 61 2.41 7.92 21.54
C GLY A 61 1.46 7.00 20.76
N VAL A 62 0.16 7.27 20.78
CA VAL A 62 -0.83 6.49 20.01
C VAL A 62 -0.71 6.86 18.53
N ILE A 63 -0.55 5.85 17.68
CA ILE A 63 -0.52 5.99 16.22
C ILE A 63 -1.86 5.51 15.69
N SER A 64 -2.55 6.38 14.95
CA SER A 64 -3.79 6.05 14.25
C SER A 64 -3.63 6.29 12.76
N ILE A 65 -3.98 5.31 11.95
CA ILE A 65 -3.96 5.40 10.48
C ILE A 65 -5.34 4.97 9.98
N THR A 66 -6.09 5.91 9.43
CA THR A 66 -7.42 5.66 8.87
C THR A 66 -7.34 5.56 7.36
N LEU A 67 -7.65 4.37 6.86
CA LEU A 67 -7.69 4.05 5.43
C LEU A 67 -9.12 4.16 4.94
N GLN A 68 -9.30 4.73 3.74
CA GLN A 68 -10.62 4.96 3.16
C GLN A 68 -10.63 4.67 1.66
N ILE A 69 -11.74 4.08 1.19
CA ILE A 69 -12.07 3.95 -0.24
C ILE A 69 -13.19 4.93 -0.63
N PRO A 70 -13.30 5.33 -1.91
CA PRO A 70 -14.36 6.23 -2.36
C PRO A 70 -15.76 5.67 -2.08
N ALA A 71 -16.67 6.51 -1.59
CA ALA A 71 -18.07 6.13 -1.34
C ALA A 71 -18.79 5.63 -2.61
N GLY A 72 -18.44 6.19 -3.78
CA GLY A 72 -18.97 5.80 -5.08
C GLY A 72 -18.32 4.56 -5.70
N SER A 73 -17.40 3.87 -5.00
CA SER A 73 -16.72 2.69 -5.55
C SER A 73 -17.62 1.46 -5.69
N GLY A 74 -18.79 1.45 -5.04
CA GLY A 74 -19.66 0.28 -4.96
C GLY A 74 -19.09 -0.86 -4.11
N ARG A 75 -18.04 -0.59 -3.32
CA ARG A 75 -17.37 -1.54 -2.43
C ARG A 75 -17.32 -1.02 -1.00
N THR A 76 -17.21 -1.96 -0.06
CA THR A 76 -16.88 -1.68 1.33
C THR A 76 -15.58 -2.38 1.75
N ILE A 77 -14.91 -1.84 2.75
CA ILE A 77 -13.74 -2.46 3.36
C ILE A 77 -14.23 -3.52 4.35
N LYS A 78 -13.92 -4.78 4.08
CA LYS A 78 -14.18 -5.87 5.03
C LYS A 78 -13.21 -5.79 6.20
N GLN A 79 -11.92 -5.70 5.92
CA GLN A 79 -10.88 -5.69 6.95
C GLN A 79 -9.51 -5.23 6.42
N ILE A 80 -8.65 -4.77 7.33
CA ILE A 80 -7.19 -4.83 7.15
C ILE A 80 -6.77 -6.26 7.46
N THR A 81 -6.32 -6.99 6.44
CA THR A 81 -5.87 -8.37 6.57
C THR A 81 -4.46 -8.44 7.11
N LYS A 82 -3.56 -7.56 6.64
CA LYS A 82 -2.18 -7.53 7.10
C LYS A 82 -1.63 -6.11 7.13
N VAL A 83 -0.84 -5.85 8.17
CA VAL A 83 0.01 -4.68 8.34
C VAL A 83 1.45 -5.17 8.35
N ALA A 84 2.33 -4.49 7.63
CA ALA A 84 3.76 -4.78 7.65
C ALA A 84 4.57 -3.48 7.63
N LEU A 85 5.86 -3.59 7.94
CA LEU A 85 6.77 -2.46 8.02
C LEU A 85 7.97 -2.64 7.08
N ALA A 86 8.34 -1.60 6.36
CA ALA A 86 9.56 -1.59 5.53
C ALA A 86 10.32 -0.27 5.61
N SER A 87 11.59 -0.27 5.24
CA SER A 87 12.49 0.90 5.32
C SER A 87 12.44 1.82 4.10
N ASN A 88 11.78 1.40 3.01
CA ASN A 88 11.63 2.16 1.78
C ASN A 88 10.17 2.13 1.32
N THR A 89 9.82 2.95 0.33
CA THR A 89 8.45 3.14 -0.18
C THR A 89 8.06 2.18 -1.31
N THR A 90 8.99 1.35 -1.80
CA THR A 90 8.76 0.43 -2.93
C THR A 90 8.56 -1.03 -2.50
N SER A 91 8.63 -1.33 -1.20
CA SER A 91 8.59 -2.69 -0.65
C SER A 91 7.17 -3.28 -0.53
N TYR A 92 6.31 -3.17 -1.54
CA TYR A 92 4.91 -3.63 -1.48
C TYR A 92 4.75 -5.15 -1.28
N THR A 93 5.78 -5.94 -1.57
CA THR A 93 5.77 -7.39 -1.36
C THR A 93 5.82 -7.79 0.12
N VAL A 94 6.14 -6.87 1.04
CA VAL A 94 6.23 -7.16 2.49
C VAL A 94 4.88 -7.58 3.10
N VAL A 95 3.76 -7.07 2.58
CA VAL A 95 2.43 -7.52 3.03
C VAL A 95 1.97 -8.82 2.35
N GLN A 96 2.57 -9.17 1.21
CA GLN A 96 2.22 -10.38 0.46
C GLN A 96 2.97 -11.60 1.02
N ASN A 97 4.28 -11.46 1.22
CA ASN A 97 5.18 -12.60 1.46
C ASN A 97 5.66 -12.74 2.91
N SER A 98 5.47 -11.72 3.75
CA SER A 98 5.88 -11.84 5.16
C SER A 98 4.95 -12.78 5.92
N THR A 99 5.53 -13.76 6.60
CA THR A 99 4.89 -14.60 7.62
C THR A 99 4.70 -13.84 8.94
N ALA A 100 5.52 -12.81 9.20
CA ALA A 100 5.40 -11.95 10.37
C ALA A 100 4.59 -10.69 10.02
N ALA A 101 3.32 -10.68 10.41
CA ALA A 101 2.46 -9.51 10.34
C ALA A 101 2.68 -8.62 11.58
N TYR A 102 2.59 -7.31 11.41
CA TYR A 102 2.60 -6.37 12.53
C TYR A 102 1.32 -6.52 13.36
N ASN A 103 0.16 -6.73 12.73
CA ASN A 103 -1.09 -7.08 13.43
C ASN A 103 -1.19 -8.60 13.65
N ALA A 104 -1.68 -9.02 14.82
CA ALA A 104 -1.86 -10.45 15.12
C ALA A 104 -3.14 -11.03 14.49
N THR A 105 -4.21 -10.23 14.44
CA THR A 105 -5.50 -10.60 13.85
C THR A 105 -5.93 -9.54 12.83
N PRO A 106 -6.74 -9.90 11.83
CA PRO A 106 -7.35 -8.92 10.94
C PRO A 106 -8.18 -7.88 11.69
N ILE A 107 -8.22 -6.65 11.17
CA ILE A 107 -8.93 -5.53 11.78
C ILE A 107 -10.15 -5.22 10.92
N ASN A 108 -11.35 -5.38 11.47
CA ASN A 108 -12.59 -5.19 10.72
C ASN A 108 -12.76 -3.74 10.26
N GLY A 109 -13.23 -3.58 9.03
CA GLY A 109 -13.65 -2.29 8.49
C GLY A 109 -15.05 -1.89 8.93
N SER A 110 -15.40 -0.65 8.64
CA SER A 110 -16.72 -0.05 8.85
C SER A 110 -17.12 0.72 7.59
N GLY A 111 -17.96 0.09 6.77
CA GLY A 111 -18.36 0.66 5.47
C GLY A 111 -17.14 0.90 4.58
N THR A 112 -16.88 2.15 4.20
CA THR A 112 -15.77 2.51 3.31
C THR A 112 -14.49 2.92 4.04
N SER A 113 -14.42 2.74 5.36
CA SER A 113 -13.29 3.16 6.21
C SER A 113 -12.82 2.04 7.13
N VAL A 114 -11.54 2.06 7.49
CA VAL A 114 -10.97 1.18 8.51
C VAL A 114 -9.81 1.90 9.21
N THR A 115 -9.69 1.75 10.52
CA THR A 115 -8.62 2.38 11.29
C THR A 115 -7.69 1.34 11.89
N PHE A 116 -6.40 1.45 11.58
CA PHE A 116 -5.34 0.75 12.28
C PHE A 116 -4.84 1.61 13.44
N THR A 117 -4.80 1.04 14.64
CA THR A 117 -4.27 1.70 15.84
C THR A 117 -3.11 0.88 16.40
N THR A 118 -2.03 1.57 16.76
CA THR A 118 -0.88 1.00 17.49
C THR A 118 -0.26 2.09 18.37
N SER A 119 0.91 1.85 18.96
CA SER A 119 1.65 2.84 19.74
C SER A 119 3.13 2.86 19.39
N LEU A 120 3.81 3.96 19.74
CA LEU A 120 5.27 4.06 19.68
C LEU A 120 5.95 2.96 20.51
N ALA A 121 5.38 2.61 21.67
CA ALA A 121 5.89 1.53 22.51
C ALA A 121 5.79 0.16 21.82
N GLU A 122 4.64 -0.15 21.21
CA GLU A 122 4.45 -1.38 20.45
C GLU A 122 5.35 -1.43 19.22
N PHE A 123 5.53 -0.29 18.53
CA PHE A 123 6.46 -0.17 17.41
C PHE A 123 7.89 -0.52 17.84
N THR A 124 8.37 0.06 18.93
CA THR A 124 9.71 -0.28 19.47
C THR A 124 9.79 -1.74 19.90
N ALA A 125 8.77 -2.27 20.58
CA ALA A 125 8.75 -3.67 21.00
C ALA A 125 8.81 -4.65 19.82
N LYS A 126 8.11 -4.36 18.71
CA LYS A 126 8.04 -5.24 17.53
C LYS A 126 9.22 -5.07 16.56
N THR A 127 9.85 -3.91 16.55
CA THR A 127 10.93 -3.62 15.58
C THR A 127 12.32 -3.62 16.20
N GLY A 128 12.43 -3.49 17.53
CA GLY A 128 13.69 -3.22 18.23
C GLY A 128 14.25 -1.81 17.96
N ILE A 129 13.51 -0.94 17.27
CA ILE A 129 13.95 0.40 16.90
C ILE A 129 13.44 1.40 17.94
N ALA A 130 14.36 2.07 18.61
CA ALA A 130 14.03 3.18 19.50
C ALA A 130 13.42 4.33 18.70
N VAL A 131 12.31 4.89 19.20
CA VAL A 131 11.77 6.14 18.68
C VAL A 131 12.67 7.27 19.18
N THR A 132 13.40 7.89 18.27
CA THR A 132 14.28 9.02 18.61
C THR A 132 13.51 10.33 18.52
N THR A 133 13.27 10.93 19.68
CA THR A 133 12.75 12.29 19.84
C THR A 133 13.62 12.97 20.87
N SER A 134 14.46 13.92 20.46
CA SER A 134 15.31 14.65 21.40
C SER A 134 14.65 15.97 21.79
N GLY A 135 14.15 16.08 23.02
CA GLY A 135 13.51 17.31 23.51
C GLY A 135 12.26 17.70 22.68
N THR A 136 12.24 18.91 22.13
CA THR A 136 11.18 19.41 21.22
C THR A 136 11.34 18.91 19.77
N ALA A 137 12.36 18.11 19.47
CA ALA A 137 12.63 17.67 18.11
C ALA A 137 11.60 16.65 17.63
N THR A 138 10.93 17.01 16.55
CA THR A 138 10.05 16.13 15.79
C THR A 138 10.85 15.21 14.88
N SER A 139 10.41 13.99 14.69
CA SER A 139 11.08 13.02 13.82
C SER A 139 10.08 12.16 13.06
N PHE A 140 10.56 11.48 12.02
CA PHE A 140 9.78 10.44 11.37
C PHE A 140 10.18 9.09 11.93
N LEU A 141 9.22 8.16 12.02
CA LEU A 141 9.58 6.76 12.19
C LEU A 141 10.43 6.29 10.99
N SER A 142 11.41 5.43 11.27
CA SER A 142 12.35 4.91 10.28
C SER A 142 11.75 3.88 9.32
N ARG A 143 10.49 3.48 9.56
CA ARG A 143 9.76 2.52 8.72
C ARG A 143 8.42 3.08 8.28
N TYR A 144 7.98 2.64 7.12
CA TYR A 144 6.68 2.90 6.54
C TYR A 144 5.72 1.75 6.86
N PHE A 145 4.45 2.08 7.09
CA PHE A 145 3.39 1.11 7.26
C PHE A 145 2.79 0.75 5.91
N TYR A 146 2.70 -0.56 5.65
CA TYR A 146 2.06 -1.14 4.48
C TYR A 146 0.82 -1.89 4.91
N PHE A 147 -0.23 -1.83 4.09
CA PHE A 147 -1.53 -2.41 4.40
C PHE A 147 -2.01 -3.28 3.25
N LEU A 148 -2.39 -4.52 3.56
CA LEU A 148 -3.19 -5.38 2.71
C LEU A 148 -4.63 -5.35 3.22
N ILE A 149 -5.53 -4.83 2.39
CA ILE A 149 -6.95 -4.68 2.69
C ILE A 149 -7.72 -5.76 1.93
N THR A 150 -8.72 -6.34 2.56
CA THR A 150 -9.71 -7.17 1.89
C THR A 150 -11.02 -6.41 1.81
N LEU A 151 -11.59 -6.35 0.61
CA LEU A 151 -12.91 -5.76 0.36
C LEU A 151 -14.02 -6.78 0.64
N ASP A 152 -15.27 -6.32 0.65
CA ASP A 152 -16.47 -7.16 0.83
C ASP A 152 -16.58 -8.34 -0.15
N ASN A 153 -16.15 -8.15 -1.39
CA ASN A 153 -16.12 -9.18 -2.43
C ASN A 153 -14.94 -10.17 -2.31
N GLY A 154 -14.09 -10.04 -1.29
CA GLY A 154 -12.90 -10.87 -1.10
C GLY A 154 -11.67 -10.43 -1.90
N GLU A 155 -11.79 -9.40 -2.73
CA GLU A 155 -10.65 -8.80 -3.44
C GLU A 155 -9.64 -8.22 -2.45
N GLN A 156 -8.36 -8.37 -2.75
CA GLN A 156 -7.28 -7.82 -1.96
C GLN A 156 -6.66 -6.61 -2.66
N VAL A 157 -6.50 -5.52 -1.90
CA VAL A 157 -5.90 -4.28 -2.36
C VAL A 157 -4.76 -3.91 -1.43
N ILE A 158 -3.61 -3.55 -2.01
CA ILE A 158 -2.49 -3.00 -1.25
C ILE A 158 -2.61 -1.48 -1.25
N ALA A 159 -2.68 -0.88 -0.06
CA ALA A 159 -2.73 0.56 0.06
C ALA A 159 -1.36 1.21 -0.21
N VAL A 160 -1.37 2.51 -0.52
CA VAL A 160 -0.15 3.31 -0.51
C VAL A 160 0.53 3.25 0.88
N PRO A 161 1.86 3.22 0.95
CA PRO A 161 2.56 3.18 2.22
C PRO A 161 2.32 4.46 3.01
N VAL A 162 2.24 4.35 4.33
CA VAL A 162 1.97 5.47 5.23
C VAL A 162 3.19 5.74 6.09
N ARG A 163 3.58 7.02 6.18
CA ARG A 163 4.63 7.49 7.07
C ARG A 163 4.03 8.02 8.37
N VAL A 164 4.78 7.91 9.46
CA VAL A 164 4.39 8.48 10.76
C VAL A 164 5.38 9.56 11.15
N TYR A 165 4.85 10.76 11.39
CA TYR A 165 5.55 11.88 11.99
C TYR A 165 5.27 11.89 13.49
N VAL A 166 6.31 12.00 14.28
CA VAL A 166 6.28 12.04 15.74
C VAL A 166 6.59 13.46 16.18
N ASN A 167 5.63 14.13 16.81
CA ASN A 167 5.90 15.36 17.53
C ASN A 167 6.23 15.07 18.99
N ALA A 168 7.04 15.96 19.58
CA ALA A 168 7.24 16.00 21.03
C ALA A 168 5.89 16.21 21.75
#